data_AF-A0A7Y6DX98-F1
#
_entry.id   AF-A0A7Y6DX98-F1
#
_cell.length_a   1.000
_cell.length_b   1.000
_cell.length_c   1.000
_cell.angle_alpha   90.00
_cell.angle_beta   90.00
_cell.angle_gamma   90.00
#
_symmetry.space_group_name_H-M   'P 1'
#
loop_
_entity.id
_entity.type
_entity.pdbx_description
1 polymer ?
#
loop_
_entity_poly.entity_id
_entity_poly.type
_entity_poly.pdbx_seq_one_letter_code
_entity_poly.pdbx_strand_id
1 'polypeptide(L)'
;MARRKGEAARSRAERAGEPLGSISQPTGPGVPGTGACLRCGETDLTRIRMALTDGRQVVFVSCPACEQRNWFPLDGSGVPLDRDEVVGGDA
;
A
#
# COMPACT_ATOMS: atom_id res chain seq x y z
N MET A 1 38.00 3.68 -6.90
CA MET A 1 37.28 4.57 -5.96
C MET A 1 35.77 4.31 -6.09
N ALA A 2 35.15 3.49 -5.22
CA ALA A 2 33.74 3.08 -5.39
C ALA A 2 32.97 2.94 -4.06
N ARG A 3 33.37 3.68 -3.01
CA ARG A 3 32.79 3.52 -1.65
C ARG A 3 31.72 4.56 -1.28
N ARG A 4 31.67 5.73 -1.95
CA ARG A 4 30.78 6.85 -1.59
C ARG A 4 29.28 6.68 -1.95
N LYS A 5 28.95 5.91 -2.99
CA LYS A 5 27.56 5.81 -3.48
C LYS A 5 26.64 5.01 -2.54
N GLY A 6 27.19 3.99 -1.87
CA GLY A 6 26.44 3.16 -0.92
C GLY A 6 26.10 3.89 0.37
N GLU A 7 27.02 4.71 0.90
CA GLU A 7 26.79 5.49 2.12
C GLU A 7 25.72 6.57 1.91
N ALA A 8 25.72 7.25 0.77
CA ALA A 8 24.72 8.27 0.44
C ALA A 8 23.31 7.71 0.19
N ALA A 9 23.19 6.42 -0.15
CA ALA A 9 21.91 5.72 -0.27
C ALA A 9 21.41 5.25 1.10
N ARG A 10 22.30 4.73 1.94
CA ARG A 10 22.01 4.33 3.33
C ARG A 10 21.54 5.52 4.18
N SER A 11 22.26 6.64 4.12
CA SER A 11 21.90 7.84 4.87
C SER A 11 20.54 8.45 4.47
N ARG A 12 20.10 8.24 3.22
CA ARG A 12 18.74 8.64 2.78
C ARG A 12 17.66 7.71 3.29
N ALA A 13 17.92 6.39 3.32
CA ALA A 13 17.00 5.42 3.88
C ALA A 13 16.79 5.64 5.39
N GLU A 14 17.85 5.99 6.13
CA GLU A 14 17.77 6.29 7.57
C GLU A 14 16.95 7.56 7.85
N ARG A 15 17.05 8.59 7.01
CA ARG A 15 16.23 9.82 7.13
C ARG A 15 14.76 9.63 6.78
N ALA A 16 14.41 8.61 5.99
CA ALA A 16 13.01 8.33 5.66
C ALA A 16 12.20 7.80 6.86
N GLY A 17 12.87 7.40 7.95
CA GLY A 17 12.24 6.91 9.17
C GLY A 17 12.02 7.97 10.26
N GLU A 18 12.55 9.19 10.12
CA GLU A 18 12.35 10.23 11.13
C GLU A 18 10.89 10.74 11.07
N PRO A 19 10.11 10.63 12.16
CA PRO A 19 8.73 11.10 12.17
C PRO A 19 8.67 12.60 11.87
N LEU A 20 7.82 13.00 10.92
CA LEU A 20 7.66 14.38 10.45
C LEU A 20 6.89 15.27 11.46
N GLY A 21 7.09 15.09 12.76
CA GLY A 21 6.30 15.73 13.82
C GLY A 21 4.92 15.10 14.00
N SER A 22 3.86 15.90 14.16
CA SER A 22 2.48 15.43 14.43
C SER A 22 1.75 14.77 13.24
N ILE A 23 2.40 14.68 12.08
CA ILE A 23 1.82 14.01 10.91
C ILE A 23 1.90 12.50 11.15
N SER A 24 0.75 11.89 11.41
CA SER A 24 0.63 10.43 11.47
C SER A 24 0.83 9.86 10.08
N GLN A 25 1.98 9.21 9.86
CA GLN A 25 2.15 8.34 8.71
C GLN A 25 1.58 6.96 9.05
N PRO A 26 0.98 6.24 8.08
CA PRO A 26 0.68 4.84 8.27
C PRO A 26 1.98 4.08 8.54
N THR A 27 2.24 3.81 9.82
CA THR A 27 3.41 3.07 10.27
C THR A 27 3.13 1.58 10.12
N GLY A 28 3.91 0.94 9.25
CA GLY A 28 3.88 -0.50 9.05
C GLY A 28 4.43 -0.89 7.68
N PRO A 29 4.80 -2.16 7.50
CA PRO A 29 5.21 -2.66 6.20
C PRO A 29 4.08 -2.43 5.17
N GLY A 30 4.48 -2.11 3.93
CA GLY A 30 3.55 -2.04 2.82
C GLY A 30 2.87 -3.40 2.61
N VAL A 31 1.60 -3.40 2.24
CA VAL A 31 0.90 -4.64 1.90
C VAL A 31 1.41 -5.14 0.54
N PRO A 32 1.77 -6.43 0.41
CA PRO A 32 2.19 -7.00 -0.87
C PRO A 32 1.17 -6.70 -1.98
N GLY A 33 1.63 -6.57 -3.22
CA GLY A 33 0.76 -6.27 -4.37
C GLY A 33 0.26 -4.81 -4.45
N THR A 34 0.49 -3.99 -3.42
CA THR A 34 0.02 -2.58 -3.42
C THR A 34 1.07 -1.57 -3.90
N GLY A 35 2.25 -2.02 -4.34
CA GLY A 35 3.36 -1.13 -4.74
C GLY A 35 3.11 -0.37 -6.05
N ALA A 36 2.32 -0.94 -6.96
CA ALA A 36 1.99 -0.34 -8.25
C ALA A 36 0.57 -0.74 -8.68
N CYS A 37 -0.04 0.05 -9.57
CA CYS A 37 -1.36 -0.25 -10.12
C CYS A 37 -1.27 -1.52 -10.96
N LEU A 38 -2.12 -2.51 -10.66
CA LEU A 38 -2.19 -3.76 -11.42
C LEU A 38 -2.59 -3.58 -12.90
N ARG A 39 -3.14 -2.41 -13.26
CA ARG A 39 -3.59 -2.10 -14.62
C ARG A 39 -2.59 -1.26 -15.42
N CYS A 40 -2.16 -0.12 -14.89
CA CYS A 40 -1.31 0.83 -15.62
C CYS A 40 0.11 0.97 -15.08
N GLY A 41 0.45 0.34 -13.96
CA GLY A 41 1.78 0.41 -13.35
C GLY A 41 2.09 1.68 -12.55
N GLU A 42 1.15 2.63 -12.43
CA GLU A 42 1.34 3.84 -11.60
C GLU A 42 1.67 3.49 -10.15
N THR A 43 2.61 4.22 -9.54
CA THR A 43 3.10 3.97 -8.17
C THR A 43 2.58 4.98 -7.15
N ASP A 44 2.17 6.16 -7.61
CA ASP A 44 1.46 7.14 -6.79
C ASP A 44 -0.01 6.72 -6.64
N LEU A 45 -0.30 6.03 -5.54
CA LEU A 45 -1.58 5.40 -5.26
C LEU A 45 -2.10 5.82 -3.90
N THR A 46 -3.40 6.10 -3.84
CA THR A 46 -4.10 6.25 -2.56
C THR A 46 -4.26 4.88 -1.92
N ARG A 47 -3.84 4.75 -0.66
CA ARG A 47 -3.94 3.52 0.13
C ARG A 47 -4.60 3.80 1.47
N ILE A 48 -5.68 3.09 1.79
CA ILE A 48 -6.44 3.27 3.02
C ILE A 48 -6.64 1.92 3.69
N ARG A 49 -6.17 1.78 4.93
CA ARG A 49 -6.46 0.60 5.78
C ARG A 49 -7.87 0.74 6.36
N MET A 50 -8.67 -0.31 6.29
CA MET A 50 -10.04 -0.33 6.82
C MET A 50 -10.49 -1.75 7.17
N ALA A 51 -11.56 -1.84 7.96
CA ALA A 51 -12.29 -3.08 8.17
C ALA A 51 -13.46 -3.18 7.18
N LEU A 52 -13.67 -4.35 6.59
CA LEU A 52 -14.90 -4.67 5.85
C LEU A 52 -16.06 -4.91 6.83
N THR A 53 -17.28 -5.02 6.31
CA THR A 53 -18.51 -5.25 7.09
C THR A 53 -18.50 -6.58 7.84
N ASP A 54 -17.75 -7.56 7.35
CA ASP A 54 -17.52 -8.86 7.99
C ASP A 54 -16.35 -8.87 9.01
N GLY A 55 -15.70 -7.71 9.21
CA GLY A 55 -14.57 -7.54 10.14
C GLY A 55 -13.19 -7.81 9.56
N ARG A 56 -13.05 -8.32 8.32
CA ARG A 56 -11.75 -8.54 7.68
C ARG A 56 -11.00 -7.21 7.51
N GLN A 57 -9.70 -7.20 7.84
CA GLN A 57 -8.84 -6.03 7.66
C GLN A 57 -8.27 -6.03 6.24
N VAL A 58 -8.45 -4.90 5.54
CA VAL A 58 -8.00 -4.74 4.16
C VAL A 58 -7.31 -3.41 3.93
N VAL A 59 -6.55 -3.33 2.84
CA VAL A 59 -6.10 -2.08 2.23
C VAL A 59 -6.88 -1.85 0.96
N PHE A 60 -7.64 -0.76 0.94
CA PHE A 60 -8.19 -0.19 -0.28
C PHE A 60 -7.09 0.54 -1.04
N VAL A 61 -6.98 0.28 -2.35
CA VAL A 61 -6.05 0.95 -3.26
C VAL A 61 -6.83 1.55 -4.41
N SER A 62 -6.64 2.85 -4.67
CA SER A 62 -7.16 3.52 -5.87
C SER A 62 -6.05 4.19 -6.66
N CYS A 63 -6.02 3.94 -7.96
CA CYS A 63 -5.09 4.61 -8.88
C CYS A 63 -5.69 5.92 -9.39
N PRO A 64 -5.03 7.07 -9.22
CA PRO A 64 -5.54 8.34 -9.75
C PRO A 64 -5.40 8.44 -11.28
N ALA A 65 -4.50 7.66 -11.90
CA ALA A 65 -4.22 7.75 -13.34
C ALA A 65 -5.22 6.96 -14.22
N CYS A 66 -5.64 5.76 -13.79
CA CYS A 66 -6.55 4.91 -14.57
C CYS A 66 -7.83 4.52 -13.82
N GLU A 67 -8.03 5.09 -12.63
CA GLU A 67 -9.21 4.93 -11.77
C GLU A 67 -9.49 3.49 -11.28
N GLN A 68 -8.55 2.56 -11.50
CA GLN A 68 -8.69 1.20 -11.01
C GLN A 68 -8.68 1.15 -9.48
N ARG A 69 -9.60 0.35 -8.93
CA ARG A 69 -9.79 0.13 -7.49
C ARG A 69 -9.59 -1.34 -7.16
N ASN A 70 -8.86 -1.63 -6.08
CA ASN A 70 -8.63 -2.99 -5.58
C ASN A 70 -8.63 -3.00 -4.05
N TRP A 71 -8.91 -4.16 -3.46
CA TRP A 71 -8.84 -4.39 -2.02
C TRP A 71 -7.90 -5.56 -1.76
N PHE A 72 -6.96 -5.40 -0.82
CA PHE A 72 -5.99 -6.44 -0.48
C PHE A 72 -6.14 -6.82 1.00
N PRO A 73 -6.18 -8.11 1.36
CA PRO A 73 -6.13 -8.51 2.76
C PRO A 73 -4.84 -8.00 3.41
N LEU A 74 -4.94 -7.46 4.62
CA LEU A 74 -3.80 -6.87 5.32
C LEU A 74 -2.71 -7.91 5.65
N ASP A 75 -3.13 -9.15 5.88
CA ASP A 75 -2.34 -10.35 6.15
C ASP A 75 -2.21 -11.28 4.92
N GLY A 76 -2.59 -10.79 3.74
CA GLY A 76 -2.62 -11.58 2.50
C GLY A 76 -1.28 -11.66 1.76
N SER A 77 -1.27 -12.48 0.70
CA SER A 77 -0.12 -12.69 -0.20
C SER A 77 0.03 -11.61 -1.28
N GLY A 78 -0.80 -10.57 -1.26
CA GLY A 78 -0.84 -9.51 -2.28
C GLY A 78 -1.72 -9.81 -3.47
N VAL A 79 -2.60 -10.80 -3.36
CA VAL A 79 -3.70 -11.04 -4.29
C VAL A 79 -4.88 -10.15 -3.88
N PRO A 80 -5.49 -9.40 -4.81
CA PRO A 80 -6.67 -8.60 -4.50
C PRO A 80 -7.89 -9.49 -4.30
N LEU A 81 -8.78 -9.07 -3.39
CA LEU A 81 -10.12 -9.61 -3.27
C LEU A 81 -10.97 -9.21 -4.48
N ASP A 82 -11.92 -10.07 -4.85
CA ASP A 82 -12.96 -9.69 -5.80
C ASP A 82 -13.89 -8.64 -5.18
N ARG A 83 -14.54 -7.84 -6.04
CA ARG A 83 -15.50 -6.83 -5.60
C ARG A 83 -16.66 -7.47 -4.84
N ASP A 84 -17.15 -8.63 -5.26
CA ASP A 84 -18.30 -9.29 -4.64
C ASP A 84 -17.98 -9.80 -3.22
N GLU A 85 -16.73 -10.22 -3.00
CA GLU A 85 -16.22 -10.55 -1.66
C GLU A 85 -16.13 -9.32 -0.75
N VAL A 86 -15.90 -8.14 -1.31
CA VAL A 86 -15.77 -6.88 -0.55
C VAL A 86 -17.11 -6.31 -0.15
N VAL A 87 -18.09 -6.31 -1.06
CA VAL A 87 -19.44 -5.80 -0.77
C VAL A 87 -20.26 -6.77 0.06
N GLY A 88 -19.81 -8.01 0.21
CA GLY A 88 -20.52 -9.06 0.93
C GLY A 88 -21.74 -9.53 0.14
N GLY A 89 -21.56 -9.82 -1.15
CA GLY A 89 -22.66 -10.25 -2.02
C GLY A 89 -23.49 -11.36 -1.35
N ASP A 90 -24.77 -11.07 -1.11
CA ASP A 90 -25.74 -12.05 -0.63
C ASP A 90 -25.83 -13.18 -1.68
N ALA A 91 -25.38 -14.37 -1.31
CA ALA A 91 -25.72 -15.61 -2.00
C ALA A 91 -27.08 -16.12 -1.48
#